data_AF-A0A844FGB7-F1
#
_entry.id   AF-A0A844FGB7-F1
#
_cell.length_a   1.000
_cell.length_b   1.000
_cell.length_c   1.000
_cell.angle_alpha   90.00
_cell.angle_beta   90.00
_cell.angle_gamma   90.00
#
_symmetry.space_group_name_H-M   'P 1'
#
loop_
_entity.id
_entity.type
_entity.pdbx_description
1 polymer ?
#
loop_
_entity_poly.entity_id
_entity_poly.type
_entity_poly.pdbx_seq_one_letter_code
_entity_poly.pdbx_strand_id
1 'polypeptide(L)'
;MKVITDGIDIIIDFLKESNFNEKKFKDYISSPQMKIFLKHEKRLKRDTNKKKIKNELKRVFLNEKYDDDYGFSILKRNIVQLEKDINYIKENEREIFERVCIQVYEYLPKNIEVDPNIIIYLGGFDGGFATFTKDVYVNIGRYIGNLKEFEKLLAHECYHARKIPFKRKVSLFFKMSFYPEKAMYDTLGRILEEGIACLVQHGVNFCNDDPIGTLTSRDMLLSKEYFEILNESLLSIKNENPDYNLICKINPYVLGYIISKTIYKHKGIVVLNEWTINFNYKDPIKTYIDICRDKDISSGFSTEVEEWLYVISK
;
A
#
# COMPACT_ATOMS: atom_id res chain seq x y z
N MET A 1 -11.32 -3.76 -16.69
CA MET A 1 -11.29 -2.77 -15.61
C MET A 1 -12.57 -1.91 -15.63
N LYS A 2 -13.08 -1.50 -14.46
CA LYS A 2 -14.07 -0.43 -14.28
C LYS A 2 -13.69 0.42 -13.08
N VAL A 3 -13.91 1.73 -13.13
CA VAL A 3 -13.86 2.58 -11.92
C VAL A 3 -15.26 2.67 -11.31
N ILE A 4 -15.40 2.36 -10.02
CA ILE A 4 -16.68 2.29 -9.32
C ILE A 4 -16.76 3.43 -8.32
N THR A 5 -17.64 4.40 -8.58
CA THR A 5 -17.76 5.65 -7.81
C THR A 5 -19.15 5.88 -7.20
N ASP A 6 -20.12 4.97 -7.35
CA ASP A 6 -21.51 5.21 -6.94
C ASP A 6 -21.66 5.69 -5.49
N GLY A 7 -20.90 5.09 -4.57
CA GLY A 7 -20.90 5.49 -3.16
C GLY A 7 -20.30 6.89 -2.93
N ILE A 8 -19.42 7.34 -3.82
CA ILE A 8 -18.83 8.69 -3.81
C ILE A 8 -19.87 9.72 -4.24
N ASP A 9 -20.65 9.43 -5.26
CA ASP A 9 -21.71 10.34 -5.71
C ASP A 9 -22.75 10.58 -4.60
N ILE A 10 -23.11 9.52 -3.87
CA ILE A 10 -24.04 9.61 -2.73
C ILE A 10 -23.46 10.48 -1.61
N ILE A 11 -22.20 10.29 -1.22
CA ILE A 11 -21.60 11.09 -0.13
C ILE A 11 -21.33 12.54 -0.55
N ILE A 12 -21.01 12.79 -1.82
CA ILE A 12 -20.87 14.17 -2.32
C ILE A 12 -22.20 14.91 -2.21
N ASP A 13 -23.28 14.30 -2.71
CA ASP A 13 -24.63 14.85 -2.62
C ASP A 13 -25.10 15.03 -1.17
N PHE A 14 -24.73 14.11 -0.28
CA PHE A 14 -25.01 14.22 1.15
C PHE A 14 -24.24 15.39 1.81
N LEU A 15 -22.93 15.50 1.59
CA LEU A 15 -22.09 16.51 2.23
C LEU A 15 -22.35 17.94 1.73
N LYS A 16 -22.93 18.10 0.53
CA LYS A 16 -23.39 19.40 0.01
C LYS A 16 -24.58 19.98 0.78
N GLU A 17 -25.31 19.17 1.55
CA GLU A 17 -26.43 19.69 2.32
C GLU A 17 -25.97 20.64 3.45
N SER A 18 -26.85 21.56 3.81
CA SER A 18 -26.63 22.45 4.96
C SER A 18 -26.80 21.72 6.30
N ASN A 19 -27.56 20.64 6.34
CA ASN A 19 -27.93 19.90 7.56
C ASN A 19 -27.78 18.39 7.37
N PHE A 20 -27.66 17.67 8.48
CA PHE A 20 -27.58 16.21 8.47
C PHE A 20 -28.91 15.58 8.03
N ASN A 21 -28.91 14.89 6.89
CA ASN A 21 -30.05 14.16 6.35
C ASN A 21 -29.97 12.65 6.62
N GLU A 22 -30.89 12.13 7.43
CA GLU A 22 -30.95 10.71 7.80
C GLU A 22 -31.15 9.76 6.61
N LYS A 23 -31.94 10.17 5.61
CA LYS A 23 -32.20 9.33 4.45
C LYS A 23 -30.93 9.15 3.63
N LYS A 24 -30.26 10.25 3.27
CA LYS A 24 -28.99 10.21 2.52
C LYS A 24 -27.88 9.51 3.31
N PHE A 25 -27.82 9.70 4.63
CA PHE A 25 -26.90 8.94 5.47
C PHE A 25 -27.16 7.43 5.38
N LYS A 26 -28.43 7.00 5.43
CA LYS A 26 -28.80 5.58 5.30
C LYS A 26 -28.44 5.02 3.93
N ASP A 27 -28.57 5.82 2.89
CA ASP A 27 -28.18 5.44 1.53
C ASP A 27 -26.66 5.28 1.44
N TYR A 28 -25.88 6.26 1.94
CA TYR A 28 -24.43 6.20 1.97
C TYR A 28 -23.90 5.00 2.78
N ILE A 29 -24.40 4.80 4.01
CA ILE A 29 -23.93 3.73 4.89
C ILE A 29 -24.28 2.32 4.36
N SER A 30 -25.21 2.25 3.41
CA SER A 30 -25.63 1.02 2.75
C SER A 30 -24.91 0.77 1.42
N SER A 31 -24.17 1.76 0.91
CA SER A 31 -23.41 1.66 -0.33
C SER A 31 -22.34 0.55 -0.25
N PRO A 32 -21.99 -0.09 -1.38
CA PRO A 32 -20.91 -1.08 -1.43
C PRO A 32 -19.57 -0.54 -0.91
N GLN A 33 -19.19 0.66 -1.31
CA GLN A 33 -17.94 1.35 -0.95
C GLN A 33 -17.83 1.52 0.57
N MET A 34 -18.92 1.96 1.21
CA MET A 34 -18.92 2.16 2.66
C MET A 34 -18.90 0.84 3.44
N LYS A 35 -19.54 -0.22 2.91
CA LYS A 35 -19.44 -1.57 3.48
C LYS A 35 -18.00 -2.11 3.40
N ILE A 36 -17.30 -1.83 2.31
CA ILE A 36 -15.90 -2.18 2.13
C ILE A 36 -15.03 -1.45 3.16
N PHE A 37 -15.18 -0.13 3.28
CA PHE A 37 -14.47 0.66 4.30
C PHE A 37 -14.67 0.10 5.71
N LEU A 38 -15.93 -0.14 6.12
CA LEU A 38 -16.24 -0.74 7.43
C LEU A 38 -15.61 -2.12 7.63
N LYS A 39 -15.56 -2.95 6.58
CA LYS A 39 -14.93 -4.28 6.63
C LYS A 39 -13.42 -4.16 6.78
N HIS A 40 -12.80 -3.22 6.08
CA HIS A 40 -11.36 -2.95 6.17
C HIS A 40 -10.97 -2.45 7.55
N GLU A 41 -11.69 -1.46 8.09
CA GLU A 41 -11.47 -0.96 9.46
C GLU A 41 -11.58 -2.08 10.51
N LYS A 42 -12.58 -2.96 10.37
CA LYS A 42 -12.73 -4.14 11.24
C LYS A 42 -11.55 -5.10 11.13
N ARG A 43 -11.02 -5.32 9.91
CA ARG A 43 -9.83 -6.16 9.68
C ARG A 43 -8.60 -5.58 10.38
N LEU A 44 -8.49 -4.25 10.40
CA LEU A 44 -7.43 -3.53 11.12
C LEU A 44 -7.68 -3.41 12.63
N LYS A 45 -8.74 -4.05 13.15
CA LYS A 45 -9.14 -4.00 14.57
C LYS A 45 -9.40 -2.57 15.09
N ARG A 46 -9.71 -1.63 14.20
CA ARG A 46 -10.13 -0.27 14.55
C ARG A 46 -11.58 -0.34 15.04
N ASP A 47 -11.92 0.41 16.08
CA ASP A 47 -13.29 0.49 16.61
C ASP A 47 -14.14 1.46 15.79
N THR A 48 -14.28 1.18 14.49
CA THR A 48 -15.09 1.95 13.56
C THR A 48 -16.41 1.24 13.30
N ASN A 49 -17.52 1.95 13.49
CA ASN A 49 -18.85 1.40 13.25
C ASN A 49 -19.84 2.49 12.80
N LYS A 50 -20.98 2.05 12.27
CA LYS A 50 -22.02 2.93 11.71
C LYS A 50 -22.47 4.03 12.68
N LYS A 51 -22.56 3.73 13.98
CA LYS A 51 -23.00 4.68 15.01
C LYS A 51 -21.94 5.78 15.23
N LYS A 52 -20.66 5.42 15.28
CA LYS A 52 -19.57 6.39 15.39
C LYS A 52 -19.50 7.30 14.18
N ILE A 53 -19.48 6.73 12.97
CA ILE A 53 -19.50 7.51 11.73
C ILE A 53 -20.69 8.49 11.69
N LYS A 54 -21.88 8.04 12.10
CA LYS A 54 -23.05 8.92 12.19
C LYS A 54 -22.83 10.10 13.14
N ASN A 55 -22.25 9.85 14.31
CA ASN A 55 -21.98 10.88 15.31
C ASN A 55 -20.93 11.88 14.81
N GLU A 56 -19.85 11.40 14.20
CA GLU A 56 -18.81 12.24 13.60
C GLU A 56 -19.39 13.13 12.49
N LEU A 57 -20.13 12.55 11.55
CA LEU A 57 -20.79 13.32 10.49
C LEU A 57 -21.76 14.37 11.06
N LYS A 58 -22.58 14.03 12.07
CA LYS A 58 -23.44 15.04 12.72
C LYS A 58 -22.64 16.21 13.27
N ARG A 59 -21.47 15.98 13.86
CA ARG A 59 -20.58 17.06 14.33
C ARG A 59 -20.02 17.89 13.18
N VAL A 60 -19.62 17.24 12.08
CA VAL A 60 -19.17 17.92 10.85
C VAL A 60 -20.23 18.86 10.27
N PHE A 61 -21.51 18.47 10.27
CA PHE A 61 -22.60 19.35 9.83
C PHE A 61 -22.88 20.52 10.80
N LEU A 62 -22.59 20.35 12.09
CA LEU A 62 -22.74 21.43 13.08
C LEU A 62 -21.55 22.40 13.06
N ASN A 63 -20.36 21.92 12.72
CA ASN A 63 -19.14 22.71 12.67
C ASN A 63 -18.20 22.16 11.58
N GLU A 64 -18.06 22.89 10.48
CA GLU A 64 -17.19 22.50 9.35
C GLU A 64 -15.69 22.50 9.70
N LYS A 65 -15.30 23.17 10.80
CA LYS A 65 -13.92 23.17 11.31
C LYS A 65 -13.64 22.04 12.30
N TYR A 66 -14.64 21.25 12.66
CA TYR A 66 -14.44 20.06 13.50
C TYR A 66 -13.52 19.09 12.78
N ASP A 67 -12.48 18.60 13.45
CA ASP A 67 -11.60 17.57 12.92
C ASP A 67 -12.12 16.21 13.37
N ASP A 68 -12.55 15.39 12.42
CA ASP A 68 -13.20 14.12 12.66
C ASP A 68 -12.26 12.94 12.39
N ASP A 69 -12.51 11.81 13.05
CA ASP A 69 -11.67 10.61 12.97
C ASP A 69 -11.58 9.98 11.57
N TYR A 70 -12.38 10.44 10.61
CA TYR A 70 -12.51 9.85 9.28
C TYR A 70 -12.18 10.82 8.15
N GLY A 71 -11.91 12.09 8.45
CA GLY A 71 -11.61 13.14 7.47
C GLY A 71 -12.81 13.72 6.72
N PHE A 72 -14.06 13.43 7.11
CA PHE A 72 -15.27 13.97 6.48
C PHE A 72 -15.33 15.51 6.46
N SER A 73 -14.79 16.16 7.48
CA SER A 73 -14.66 17.62 7.58
C SER A 73 -13.76 18.20 6.48
N ILE A 74 -12.67 17.51 6.14
CA ILE A 74 -11.77 17.88 5.05
C ILE A 74 -12.52 17.74 3.72
N LEU A 75 -13.28 16.65 3.55
CA LEU A 75 -14.08 16.43 2.34
C LEU A 75 -15.13 17.52 2.15
N LYS A 76 -15.91 17.84 3.19
CA LYS A 76 -16.97 18.86 3.12
C LYS A 76 -16.40 20.22 2.73
N ARG A 77 -15.25 20.60 3.32
CA ARG A 77 -14.55 21.87 2.99
C ARG A 77 -14.03 21.92 1.54
N ASN A 78 -13.71 20.77 0.95
CA ASN A 78 -13.16 20.67 -0.40
C ASN A 78 -14.14 20.06 -1.42
N ILE A 79 -15.44 20.09 -1.13
CA ILE A 79 -16.46 19.34 -1.88
C ILE A 79 -16.51 19.69 -3.36
N VAL A 80 -16.26 20.96 -3.71
CA VAL A 80 -16.23 21.44 -5.10
C VAL A 80 -15.03 20.85 -5.86
N GLN A 81 -13.86 20.77 -5.23
CA GLN A 81 -12.69 20.17 -5.86
C GLN A 81 -12.86 18.65 -5.98
N LEU A 82 -13.37 18.00 -4.93
CA LEU A 82 -13.66 16.57 -4.95
C LEU A 82 -14.62 16.19 -6.09
N GLU A 83 -15.68 16.97 -6.32
CA GLU A 83 -16.60 16.72 -7.43
C GLU A 83 -15.91 16.85 -8.80
N LYS A 84 -15.05 17.86 -8.97
CA LYS A 84 -14.25 18.01 -10.20
C LYS A 84 -13.32 16.82 -10.43
N ASP A 85 -12.63 16.39 -9.38
CA ASP A 85 -11.70 15.26 -9.44
C ASP A 85 -12.43 13.96 -9.82
N ILE A 86 -13.60 13.70 -9.22
CA ILE A 86 -14.41 12.51 -9.53
C ILE A 86 -14.96 12.54 -10.95
N ASN A 87 -15.44 13.68 -11.42
CA ASN A 87 -15.90 13.82 -12.80
C ASN A 87 -14.75 13.61 -13.79
N TYR A 88 -13.58 14.20 -13.52
CA TYR A 88 -12.39 13.96 -14.33
C TYR A 88 -12.02 12.48 -14.37
N ILE A 89 -12.03 11.79 -13.23
CA ILE A 89 -11.72 10.36 -13.17
C ILE A 89 -12.68 9.55 -14.04
N LYS A 90 -13.99 9.81 -13.94
CA LYS A 90 -15.03 9.14 -14.74
C LYS A 90 -14.89 9.39 -16.25
N GLU A 91 -14.57 10.62 -16.64
CA GLU A 91 -14.42 10.99 -18.05
C GLU A 91 -13.14 10.41 -18.66
N ASN A 92 -12.11 10.19 -17.83
CA ASN A 92 -10.76 9.79 -18.28
C ASN A 92 -10.32 8.42 -17.75
N GLU A 93 -11.26 7.54 -17.36
CA GLU A 93 -10.94 6.24 -16.71
C GLU A 93 -9.91 5.43 -17.50
N ARG A 94 -10.08 5.36 -18.82
CA ARG A 94 -9.18 4.61 -19.70
C ARG A 94 -7.79 5.22 -19.76
N GLU A 95 -7.70 6.54 -19.89
CA GLU A 95 -6.42 7.24 -20.02
C GLU A 95 -5.63 7.17 -18.71
N ILE A 96 -6.31 7.37 -17.58
CA ILE A 96 -5.75 7.18 -16.23
C ILE A 96 -5.18 5.77 -16.11
N PHE A 97 -5.94 4.75 -16.49
CA PHE A 97 -5.48 3.38 -16.40
C PHE A 97 -4.32 3.08 -17.33
N GLU A 98 -4.32 3.59 -18.56
CA GLU A 98 -3.20 3.44 -19.49
C GLU A 98 -1.91 4.04 -18.89
N ARG A 99 -1.97 5.22 -18.27
CA ARG A 99 -0.83 5.81 -17.55
C ARG A 99 -0.35 4.96 -16.38
N VAL A 100 -1.29 4.48 -15.56
CA VAL A 100 -1.00 3.60 -14.42
C VAL A 100 -0.33 2.31 -14.91
N CYS A 101 -0.86 1.67 -15.95
CA CYS A 101 -0.27 0.46 -16.52
C CYS A 101 1.13 0.70 -17.06
N ILE A 102 1.36 1.81 -17.77
CA ILE A 102 2.71 2.17 -18.25
C ILE A 102 3.68 2.18 -17.06
N GLN A 103 3.32 2.86 -15.97
CA GLN A 103 4.14 2.95 -14.76
C GLN A 103 4.35 1.59 -14.08
N VAL A 104 3.31 0.76 -13.97
CA VAL A 104 3.43 -0.58 -13.38
C VAL A 104 4.33 -1.48 -14.22
N TYR A 105 4.18 -1.48 -15.55
CA TYR A 105 4.96 -2.33 -16.46
C TYR A 105 6.41 -1.89 -16.67
N GLU A 106 6.83 -0.74 -16.13
CA GLU A 106 8.26 -0.41 -15.98
C GLU A 106 8.96 -1.37 -14.99
N TYR A 107 8.23 -1.87 -14.00
CA TYR A 107 8.74 -2.73 -12.93
C TYR A 107 8.01 -4.07 -12.81
N LEU A 108 7.12 -4.39 -13.75
CA LEU A 108 6.40 -5.65 -13.80
C LEU A 108 6.66 -6.36 -15.13
N PRO A 109 6.88 -7.69 -15.13
CA PRO A 109 7.01 -8.46 -16.36
C PRO A 109 5.77 -8.32 -17.25
N LYS A 110 5.97 -8.04 -18.53
CA LYS A 110 4.89 -7.80 -19.51
C LYS A 110 3.91 -8.97 -19.67
N ASN A 111 4.31 -10.18 -19.27
CA ASN A 111 3.47 -11.38 -19.32
C ASN A 111 2.56 -11.55 -18.08
N ILE A 112 2.68 -10.69 -17.07
CA ILE A 112 1.81 -10.68 -15.89
C ILE A 112 0.73 -9.63 -16.08
N GLU A 113 -0.52 -10.08 -16.16
CA GLU A 113 -1.65 -9.18 -16.39
C GLU A 113 -2.01 -8.38 -15.13
N VAL A 114 -2.35 -7.10 -15.33
CA VAL A 114 -2.92 -6.20 -14.33
C VAL A 114 -4.25 -5.68 -14.88
N ASP A 115 -5.37 -6.14 -14.30
CA ASP A 115 -6.72 -5.73 -14.69
C ASP A 115 -7.68 -5.74 -13.47
N PRO A 116 -7.39 -4.96 -12.42
CA PRO A 116 -8.28 -4.89 -11.26
C PRO A 116 -9.56 -4.09 -11.56
N ASN A 117 -10.59 -4.21 -10.73
CA ASN A 117 -11.54 -3.11 -10.61
C ASN A 117 -10.97 -2.05 -9.66
N ILE A 118 -11.26 -0.78 -9.93
CA ILE A 118 -10.84 0.34 -9.08
C ILE A 118 -12.07 0.83 -8.35
N ILE A 119 -12.08 0.70 -7.02
CA ILE A 119 -13.18 1.14 -6.18
C ILE A 119 -12.73 2.37 -5.41
N ILE A 120 -13.34 3.51 -5.72
CA ILE A 120 -13.07 4.74 -4.99
C ILE A 120 -13.97 4.77 -3.76
N TYR A 121 -13.38 4.96 -2.59
CA TYR A 121 -14.10 5.11 -1.33
C TYR A 121 -13.63 6.37 -0.57
N LEU A 122 -14.32 6.67 0.52
CA LEU A 122 -14.02 7.79 1.40
C LEU A 122 -14.07 7.36 2.86
N GLY A 123 -13.14 7.91 3.65
CA GLY A 123 -13.08 7.72 5.09
C GLY A 123 -11.81 7.02 5.57
N GLY A 124 -11.37 7.38 6.79
CA GLY A 124 -10.21 6.78 7.45
C GLY A 124 -8.87 7.33 6.99
N PHE A 125 -7.79 6.78 7.55
CA PHE A 125 -6.42 7.30 7.39
C PHE A 125 -5.61 6.65 6.26
N ASP A 126 -6.02 5.49 5.79
CA ASP A 126 -5.29 4.77 4.74
C ASP A 126 -5.55 5.44 3.38
N GLY A 127 -4.53 5.49 2.51
CA GLY A 127 -4.64 6.03 1.15
C GLY A 127 -5.26 5.05 0.17
N GLY A 128 -4.96 3.77 0.31
CA GLY A 128 -5.53 2.69 -0.49
C GLY A 128 -5.22 1.33 0.10
N PHE A 129 -5.77 0.31 -0.54
CA PHE A 129 -5.36 -1.07 -0.35
C PHE A 129 -5.82 -1.91 -1.52
N ALA A 130 -5.13 -3.01 -1.79
CA ALA A 130 -5.58 -4.03 -2.71
C ALA A 130 -6.13 -5.25 -1.95
N THR A 131 -7.16 -5.87 -2.53
CA THR A 131 -7.39 -7.29 -2.27
C THR A 131 -6.43 -8.10 -3.11
N PHE A 132 -5.64 -8.95 -2.46
CA PHE A 132 -4.58 -9.71 -3.11
C PHE A 132 -5.06 -10.31 -4.44
N THR A 133 -4.45 -9.84 -5.55
CA THR A 133 -4.71 -10.28 -6.93
C THR A 133 -6.13 -10.07 -7.47
N LYS A 134 -6.88 -9.08 -6.96
CA LYS A 134 -8.27 -8.82 -7.38
C LYS A 134 -8.54 -7.34 -7.62
N ASP A 135 -9.09 -6.66 -6.62
CA ASP A 135 -9.62 -5.31 -6.73
C ASP A 135 -8.74 -4.33 -5.95
N VAL A 136 -8.65 -3.11 -6.46
CA VAL A 136 -7.95 -1.99 -5.85
C VAL A 136 -8.97 -1.04 -5.22
N TYR A 137 -8.68 -0.58 -4.00
CA TYR A 137 -9.51 0.35 -3.27
C TYR A 137 -8.70 1.61 -2.97
N VAL A 138 -9.21 2.78 -3.34
CA VAL A 138 -8.49 4.06 -3.14
C VAL A 138 -9.36 5.05 -2.37
N ASN A 139 -8.78 5.64 -1.33
CA ASN A 139 -9.39 6.70 -0.55
C ASN A 139 -9.11 8.06 -1.21
N ILE A 140 -10.02 8.52 -2.08
CA ILE A 140 -9.84 9.77 -2.82
C ILE A 140 -9.72 11.00 -1.89
N GLY A 141 -10.21 10.89 -0.66
CA GLY A 141 -10.12 11.96 0.34
C GLY A 141 -8.69 12.39 0.67
N ARG A 142 -7.70 11.52 0.43
CA ARG A 142 -6.28 11.81 0.65
C ARG A 142 -5.60 12.49 -0.54
N TYR A 143 -6.28 12.58 -1.68
CA TYR A 143 -5.69 13.04 -2.95
C TYR A 143 -6.51 14.14 -3.63
N ILE A 144 -7.41 14.81 -2.90
CA ILE A 144 -8.23 15.91 -3.44
C ILE A 144 -7.31 17.02 -3.98
N GLY A 145 -7.55 17.41 -5.24
CA GLY A 145 -6.75 18.38 -5.97
C GLY A 145 -5.37 17.87 -6.39
N ASN A 146 -5.06 16.59 -6.17
CA ASN A 146 -3.75 15.99 -6.47
C ASN A 146 -3.90 14.65 -7.20
N LEU A 147 -4.52 14.69 -8.38
CA LEU A 147 -4.75 13.53 -9.23
C LEU A 147 -3.46 12.80 -9.65
N LYS A 148 -2.33 13.49 -9.68
CA LYS A 148 -1.02 12.87 -9.98
C LYS A 148 -0.59 11.90 -8.88
N GLU A 149 -0.72 12.27 -7.61
CA GLU A 149 -0.41 11.36 -6.50
C GLU A 149 -1.48 10.25 -6.38
N PHE A 150 -2.73 10.53 -6.74
CA PHE A 150 -3.75 9.49 -6.90
C PHE A 150 -3.33 8.42 -7.92
N GLU A 151 -2.86 8.81 -9.11
CA GLU A 151 -2.40 7.87 -10.15
C GLU A 151 -1.18 7.06 -9.68
N LYS A 152 -0.25 7.68 -8.96
CA LYS A 152 0.91 6.98 -8.40
C LYS A 152 0.50 5.94 -7.34
N LEU A 153 -0.37 6.29 -6.40
CA LEU A 153 -0.90 5.33 -5.43
C LEU A 153 -1.64 4.21 -6.18
N LEU A 154 -2.42 4.55 -7.20
CA LEU A 154 -3.14 3.56 -7.99
C LEU A 154 -2.16 2.57 -8.64
N ALA A 155 -0.99 3.01 -9.10
CA ALA A 155 0.07 2.13 -9.58
C ALA A 155 0.63 1.20 -8.49
N HIS A 156 0.84 1.71 -7.27
CA HIS A 156 1.22 0.90 -6.09
C HIS A 156 0.23 -0.24 -5.86
N GLU A 157 -1.05 0.10 -5.77
CA GLU A 157 -2.09 -0.89 -5.48
C GLU A 157 -2.35 -1.85 -6.65
N CYS A 158 -2.23 -1.37 -7.89
CA CYS A 158 -2.30 -2.20 -9.09
C CYS A 158 -1.18 -3.26 -9.11
N TYR A 159 0.01 -2.96 -8.60
CA TYR A 159 1.06 -3.96 -8.44
C TYR A 159 0.63 -5.09 -7.50
N HIS A 160 -0.02 -4.79 -6.37
CA HIS A 160 -0.55 -5.83 -5.46
C HIS A 160 -1.74 -6.60 -6.07
N ALA A 161 -2.46 -5.98 -6.99
CA ALA A 161 -3.59 -6.60 -7.69
C ALA A 161 -3.20 -7.41 -8.93
N ARG A 162 -1.90 -7.48 -9.27
CA ARG A 162 -1.39 -8.28 -10.40
C ARG A 162 -1.91 -9.72 -10.39
N LYS A 163 -2.19 -10.29 -11.58
CA LYS A 163 -2.69 -11.66 -11.70
C LYS A 163 -1.55 -12.67 -11.51
N ILE A 164 -1.64 -13.41 -10.42
CA ILE A 164 -0.64 -14.43 -10.07
C ILE A 164 -1.21 -15.81 -10.42
N PRO A 165 -0.44 -16.70 -11.09
CA PRO A 165 -0.88 -18.04 -11.41
C PRO A 165 -1.31 -18.82 -10.16
N PHE A 166 -2.40 -19.59 -10.26
CA PHE A 166 -2.96 -20.33 -9.12
C PHE A 166 -1.93 -21.23 -8.42
N LYS A 167 -1.08 -21.94 -9.20
CA LYS A 167 0.00 -22.78 -8.66
C LYS A 167 0.96 -21.99 -7.75
N ARG A 168 1.27 -20.74 -8.10
CA ARG A 168 2.13 -19.86 -7.29
C ARG A 168 1.43 -19.36 -6.04
N LYS A 169 0.13 -19.06 -6.11
CA LYS A 169 -0.68 -18.71 -4.92
C LYS A 169 -0.72 -19.85 -3.90
N VAL A 170 -0.92 -21.08 -4.37
CA VAL A 170 -0.92 -22.28 -3.51
C VAL A 170 0.46 -22.49 -2.89
N SER A 171 1.54 -22.34 -3.67
CA SER A 171 2.90 -22.42 -3.15
C SER A 171 3.16 -21.37 -2.07
N LEU A 172 2.77 -20.11 -2.29
CA LEU A 172 2.89 -19.05 -1.29
C LEU A 172 2.08 -19.37 -0.03
N PHE A 173 0.86 -19.88 -0.17
CA PHE A 173 0.04 -20.27 0.97
C PHE A 173 0.75 -21.29 1.85
N PHE A 174 1.36 -22.33 1.26
CA PHE A 174 2.13 -23.31 2.03
C PHE A 174 3.36 -22.69 2.71
N LYS A 175 4.13 -21.86 1.99
CA LYS A 175 5.28 -21.12 2.53
C LYS A 175 4.92 -20.22 3.72
N MET A 176 3.75 -19.59 3.68
CA MET A 176 3.25 -18.74 4.77
C MET A 176 2.56 -19.52 5.90
N SER A 177 2.25 -20.81 5.71
CA SER A 177 1.51 -21.61 6.69
C SER A 177 2.41 -22.34 7.69
N PHE A 178 3.65 -22.64 7.31
CA PHE A 178 4.55 -23.46 8.12
C PHE A 178 5.75 -22.68 8.66
N TYR A 179 6.05 -22.95 9.93
CA TYR A 179 7.27 -22.49 10.58
C TYR A 179 8.49 -23.30 10.07
N PRO A 180 9.71 -22.72 9.96
CA PRO A 180 10.11 -21.34 10.24
C PRO A 180 9.91 -20.35 9.09
N GLU A 181 9.55 -20.84 7.90
CA GLU A 181 9.45 -20.03 6.69
C GLU A 181 8.46 -18.88 6.83
N LYS A 182 7.34 -19.09 7.51
CA LYS A 182 6.32 -18.06 7.77
C LYS A 182 6.92 -16.74 8.27
N ALA A 183 7.77 -16.78 9.29
CA ALA A 183 8.32 -15.55 9.89
C ALA A 183 9.23 -14.79 8.91
N MET A 184 9.93 -15.51 8.03
CA MET A 184 10.74 -14.92 6.96
C MET A 184 9.88 -14.25 5.89
N TYR A 185 8.77 -14.87 5.49
CA TYR A 185 7.82 -14.26 4.55
C TYR A 185 7.08 -13.07 5.17
N ASP A 186 6.68 -13.16 6.43
CA ASP A 186 6.06 -12.05 7.18
C ASP A 186 7.05 -10.87 7.39
N THR A 187 8.36 -11.13 7.26
CA THR A 187 9.43 -10.13 7.36
C THR A 187 9.96 -9.69 5.99
N LEU A 188 10.86 -10.47 5.39
CA LEU A 188 11.54 -10.12 4.13
C LEU A 188 10.59 -10.16 2.92
N GLY A 189 9.64 -11.09 2.91
CA GLY A 189 8.61 -11.13 1.87
C GLY A 189 7.75 -9.86 1.87
N ARG A 190 7.28 -9.45 3.05
CA ARG A 190 6.53 -8.19 3.21
C ARG A 190 7.37 -6.96 2.82
N ILE A 191 8.63 -6.90 3.21
CA ILE A 191 9.56 -5.83 2.83
C ILE A 191 9.70 -5.74 1.30
N LEU A 192 9.88 -6.87 0.61
CA LEU A 192 10.00 -6.87 -0.86
C LEU A 192 8.68 -6.51 -1.55
N GLU A 193 7.55 -7.01 -1.06
CA GLU A 193 6.24 -6.72 -1.65
C GLU A 193 5.91 -5.23 -1.59
N GLU A 194 6.01 -4.59 -0.42
CA GLU A 194 5.79 -3.15 -0.29
C GLU A 194 6.91 -2.34 -0.94
N GLY A 195 8.14 -2.83 -0.88
CA GLY A 195 9.30 -2.15 -1.47
C GLY A 195 9.23 -2.00 -2.98
N ILE A 196 8.83 -3.06 -3.69
CA ILE A 196 8.64 -3.03 -5.13
C ILE A 196 7.42 -2.17 -5.46
N ALA A 197 6.35 -2.21 -4.66
CA ALA A 197 5.18 -1.35 -4.84
C ALA A 197 5.55 0.14 -4.68
N CYS A 198 6.35 0.51 -3.68
CA CYS A 198 6.91 1.86 -3.54
C CYS A 198 7.81 2.23 -4.71
N LEU A 199 8.60 1.29 -5.23
CA LEU A 199 9.42 1.52 -6.42
C LEU A 199 8.54 1.79 -7.65
N VAL A 200 7.43 1.07 -7.80
CA VAL A 200 6.42 1.36 -8.83
C VAL A 200 5.82 2.76 -8.63
N GLN A 201 5.44 3.12 -7.42
CA GLN A 201 4.80 4.40 -7.09
C GLN A 201 5.71 5.62 -7.33
N HIS A 202 6.95 5.56 -6.87
CA HIS A 202 7.86 6.71 -6.83
C HIS A 202 8.98 6.64 -7.87
N GLY A 203 9.18 5.48 -8.50
CA GLY A 203 10.33 5.22 -9.34
C GLY A 203 11.65 5.25 -8.56
N VAL A 204 12.74 5.26 -9.31
CA VAL A 204 14.10 5.23 -8.77
C VAL A 204 14.46 6.52 -8.02
N ASN A 205 13.85 7.65 -8.35
CA ASN A 205 14.12 8.95 -7.76
C ASN A 205 12.93 9.40 -6.92
N PHE A 206 13.01 9.16 -5.61
CA PHE A 206 12.07 9.69 -4.64
C PHE A 206 12.25 11.20 -4.51
N CYS A 207 11.25 11.97 -4.95
CA CYS A 207 11.32 13.44 -4.98
C CYS A 207 10.35 14.12 -4.01
N ASN A 208 9.21 13.48 -3.71
CA ASN A 208 8.15 14.06 -2.89
C ASN A 208 7.66 13.02 -1.88
N ASP A 209 7.32 13.50 -0.68
CA ASP A 209 6.70 12.70 0.36
C ASP A 209 5.31 12.18 -0.08
N ASP A 210 4.98 10.95 0.31
CA ASP A 210 3.64 10.41 0.12
C ASP A 210 2.63 11.22 0.97
N PRO A 211 1.52 11.70 0.38
CA PRO A 211 0.44 12.37 1.13
C PRO A 211 -0.07 11.62 2.37
N ILE A 212 0.02 10.28 2.40
CA ILE A 212 -0.39 9.47 3.56
C ILE A 212 0.74 9.11 4.52
N GLY A 213 1.98 9.52 4.23
CA GLY A 213 3.13 9.36 5.11
C GLY A 213 3.69 7.94 5.21
N THR A 214 3.42 7.06 4.24
CA THR A 214 4.01 5.71 4.15
C THR A 214 5.49 5.73 3.78
N LEU A 215 5.87 6.67 2.92
CA LEU A 215 7.26 6.93 2.54
C LEU A 215 7.50 8.44 2.53
N THR A 216 8.35 8.92 3.44
CA THR A 216 8.71 10.34 3.56
C THR A 216 10.22 10.53 3.57
N SER A 217 10.67 11.72 3.20
CA SER A 217 12.07 12.12 3.25
C SER A 217 12.63 12.01 4.67
N ARG A 218 11.80 12.29 5.68
CA ARG A 218 12.15 12.12 7.09
C ARG A 218 12.37 10.65 7.44
N ASP A 219 11.47 9.76 7.04
CA ASP A 219 11.60 8.33 7.35
C ASP A 219 12.80 7.70 6.63
N MET A 220 13.13 8.16 5.43
CA MET A 220 14.34 7.74 4.73
C MET A 220 15.63 8.09 5.50
N LEU A 221 15.65 9.21 6.25
CA LEU A 221 16.77 9.56 7.13
C LEU A 221 16.89 8.63 8.34
N LEU A 222 15.77 8.03 8.77
CA LEU A 222 15.70 7.06 9.87
C LEU A 222 15.93 5.60 9.43
N SER A 223 16.44 5.40 8.21
CA SER A 223 16.65 4.07 7.64
C SER A 223 17.55 3.19 8.49
N LYS A 224 18.55 3.77 9.18
CA LYS A 224 19.44 3.03 10.07
C LYS A 224 18.66 2.40 11.23
N GLU A 225 17.82 3.15 11.91
CA GLU A 225 16.99 2.66 13.01
C GLU A 225 16.01 1.58 12.54
N TYR A 226 15.46 1.71 11.33
CA TYR A 226 14.61 0.65 10.75
C TYR A 226 15.40 -0.63 10.46
N PHE A 227 16.65 -0.52 10.01
CA PHE A 227 17.53 -1.68 9.82
C PHE A 227 17.93 -2.32 11.14
N GLU A 228 18.13 -1.57 12.22
CA GLU A 228 18.37 -2.11 13.56
C GLU A 228 17.20 -3.00 14.02
N ILE A 229 15.96 -2.52 13.90
CA ILE A 229 14.75 -3.31 14.20
C ILE A 229 14.67 -4.57 13.31
N LEU A 230 15.01 -4.44 12.02
CA LEU A 230 15.04 -5.58 11.11
C LEU A 230 16.08 -6.61 11.53
N ASN A 231 17.30 -6.19 11.91
CA ASN A 231 18.35 -7.08 12.37
C ASN A 231 17.94 -7.85 13.63
N GLU A 232 17.38 -7.16 14.63
CA GLU A 232 16.88 -7.81 15.85
C GLU A 232 15.78 -8.83 15.54
N SER A 233 14.84 -8.46 14.67
CA SER A 233 13.77 -9.35 14.22
C SER A 233 14.33 -10.59 13.51
N LEU A 234 15.29 -10.43 12.61
CA LEU A 234 15.91 -11.53 11.87
C LEU A 234 16.75 -12.43 12.78
N LEU A 235 17.48 -11.88 13.76
CA LEU A 235 18.20 -12.66 14.76
C LEU A 235 17.24 -13.48 15.63
N SER A 236 16.08 -12.94 16.01
CA SER A 236 15.05 -13.69 16.74
C SER A 236 14.54 -14.90 15.93
N ILE A 237 14.38 -14.73 14.61
CA ILE A 237 13.98 -15.81 13.70
C ILE A 237 15.10 -16.84 13.56
N LYS A 238 16.36 -16.40 13.39
CA LYS A 238 17.55 -17.26 13.32
C LYS A 238 17.68 -18.16 14.56
N ASN A 239 17.37 -17.62 15.74
CA ASN A 239 17.41 -18.32 17.03
C ASN A 239 16.16 -19.18 17.30
N GLU A 240 15.35 -19.43 16.27
CA GLU A 240 14.11 -20.20 16.32
C GLU A 240 13.04 -19.68 17.30
N ASN A 241 13.08 -18.40 17.66
CA ASN A 241 12.11 -17.76 18.55
C ASN A 241 11.69 -16.37 18.02
N PRO A 242 10.85 -16.31 16.97
CA PRO A 242 10.49 -15.04 16.34
C PRO A 242 9.75 -14.11 17.30
N ASP A 243 10.28 -12.89 17.46
CA ASP A 243 9.58 -11.84 18.18
C ASP A 243 8.60 -11.11 17.24
N TYR A 244 7.34 -11.56 17.26
CA TYR A 244 6.29 -10.95 16.46
C TYR A 244 5.97 -9.50 16.87
N ASN A 245 6.34 -9.05 18.07
CA ASN A 245 6.20 -7.64 18.45
C ASN A 245 7.23 -6.79 17.72
N LEU A 246 8.45 -7.29 17.52
CA LEU A 246 9.46 -6.63 16.70
C LEU A 246 9.12 -6.70 15.21
N ILE A 247 8.71 -7.87 14.71
CA ILE A 247 8.32 -8.03 13.29
C ILE A 247 7.18 -7.07 12.92
N CYS A 248 6.21 -6.86 13.80
CA CYS A 248 5.12 -5.90 13.57
C CYS A 248 5.58 -4.44 13.52
N LYS A 249 6.75 -4.09 14.09
CA LYS A 249 7.31 -2.72 14.12
C LYS A 249 8.21 -2.40 12.93
N ILE A 250 8.63 -3.40 12.16
CA ILE A 250 9.42 -3.20 10.94
C ILE A 250 8.65 -2.27 10.00
N ASN A 251 9.34 -1.25 9.45
CA ASN A 251 8.80 -0.38 8.41
C ASN A 251 9.08 -1.01 7.03
N PRO A 252 8.11 -1.69 6.39
CA PRO A 252 8.36 -2.39 5.14
C PRO A 252 8.53 -1.42 3.96
N TYR A 253 7.92 -0.24 4.01
CA TYR A 253 7.96 0.74 2.91
C TYR A 253 9.36 1.33 2.74
N VAL A 254 9.96 1.83 3.82
CA VAL A 254 11.31 2.44 3.78
C VAL A 254 12.38 1.42 3.42
N LEU A 255 12.43 0.31 4.18
CA LEU A 255 13.43 -0.75 3.98
C LEU A 255 13.25 -1.39 2.60
N GLY A 256 12.01 -1.68 2.23
CA GLY A 256 11.67 -2.27 0.95
C GLY A 256 12.04 -1.37 -0.22
N TYR A 257 11.74 -0.07 -0.13
CA TYR A 257 12.09 0.89 -1.17
C TYR A 257 13.60 0.98 -1.35
N ILE A 258 14.37 1.09 -0.27
CA ILE A 258 15.85 1.13 -0.31
C ILE A 258 16.41 -0.12 -1.00
N ILE A 259 15.96 -1.30 -0.58
CA ILE A 259 16.43 -2.59 -1.14
C ILE A 259 16.04 -2.70 -2.61
N SER A 260 14.76 -2.51 -2.93
CA SER A 260 14.22 -2.72 -4.29
C SER A 260 14.82 -1.72 -5.29
N LYS A 261 14.95 -0.45 -4.90
CA LYS A 261 15.61 0.58 -5.70
C LYS A 261 17.07 0.26 -5.96
N THR A 262 17.80 -0.21 -4.95
CA THR A 262 19.22 -0.55 -5.08
C THR A 262 19.42 -1.70 -6.06
N ILE A 263 18.61 -2.76 -5.93
CA ILE A 263 18.60 -3.88 -6.88
C ILE A 263 18.28 -3.39 -8.29
N TYR A 264 17.19 -2.64 -8.46
CA TYR A 264 16.77 -2.15 -9.78
C TYR A 264 17.83 -1.31 -10.46
N LYS A 265 18.46 -0.37 -9.74
CA LYS A 265 19.52 0.50 -10.28
C LYS A 265 20.72 -0.28 -10.82
N HIS A 266 21.04 -1.45 -10.23
CA HIS A 266 22.28 -2.17 -10.53
C HIS A 266 22.08 -3.43 -11.38
N LYS A 267 20.93 -4.09 -11.25
CA LYS A 267 20.63 -5.37 -11.91
C LYS A 267 19.33 -5.35 -12.70
N GLY A 268 18.61 -4.23 -12.71
CA GLY A 268 17.31 -4.09 -13.37
C GLY A 268 16.22 -4.95 -12.71
N ILE A 269 15.12 -5.16 -13.44
CA ILE A 269 13.92 -5.78 -12.87
C ILE A 269 14.00 -7.30 -12.73
N VAL A 270 14.91 -7.97 -13.44
CA VAL A 270 14.99 -9.44 -13.52
C VAL A 270 15.10 -10.08 -12.14
N VAL A 271 15.91 -9.48 -11.25
CA VAL A 271 16.10 -9.99 -9.89
C VAL A 271 14.84 -9.82 -9.05
N LEU A 272 14.15 -8.68 -9.14
CA LEU A 272 12.92 -8.43 -8.38
C LEU A 272 11.78 -9.37 -8.83
N ASN A 273 11.80 -9.83 -10.09
CA ASN A 273 10.81 -10.78 -10.61
C ASN A 273 10.81 -12.12 -9.88
N GLU A 274 11.94 -12.52 -9.27
CA GLU A 274 11.98 -13.71 -8.42
C GLU A 274 11.03 -13.58 -7.23
N TRP A 275 10.88 -12.38 -6.67
CA TRP A 275 9.80 -12.12 -5.74
C TRP A 275 8.45 -11.99 -6.45
N THR A 276 8.34 -11.09 -7.42
CA THR A 276 7.06 -10.68 -8.02
C THR A 276 6.26 -11.85 -8.62
N ILE A 277 6.93 -12.86 -9.17
CA ILE A 277 6.32 -14.05 -9.80
C ILE A 277 6.44 -15.30 -8.90
N ASN A 278 7.64 -15.57 -8.36
CA ASN A 278 7.94 -16.84 -7.71
C ASN A 278 7.81 -16.78 -6.18
N PHE A 279 7.62 -15.58 -5.62
CA PHE A 279 7.69 -15.31 -4.19
C PHE A 279 8.95 -15.91 -3.58
N ASN A 280 10.08 -15.70 -4.24
CA ASN A 280 11.38 -16.04 -3.71
C ASN A 280 12.02 -14.77 -3.17
N TYR A 281 12.04 -14.61 -1.84
CA TYR A 281 12.70 -13.47 -1.21
C TYR A 281 14.24 -13.63 -1.18
N LYS A 282 14.74 -14.86 -1.30
CA LYS A 282 16.16 -15.16 -1.09
C LYS A 282 17.04 -14.51 -2.16
N ASP A 283 16.68 -14.67 -3.43
CA ASP A 283 17.49 -14.15 -4.55
C ASP A 283 17.59 -12.61 -4.54
N PRO A 284 16.49 -11.85 -4.37
CA PRO A 284 16.57 -10.40 -4.22
C PRO A 284 17.43 -9.97 -3.03
N ILE A 285 17.24 -10.57 -1.86
CA ILE A 285 17.95 -10.17 -0.64
C ILE A 285 19.45 -10.47 -0.74
N LYS A 286 19.81 -11.66 -1.23
CA LYS A 286 21.20 -12.01 -1.50
C LYS A 286 21.83 -11.04 -2.49
N THR A 287 21.14 -10.76 -3.59
CA THR A 287 21.62 -9.83 -4.63
C THR A 287 21.81 -8.42 -4.08
N TYR A 288 20.93 -7.95 -3.22
CA TYR A 288 21.09 -6.65 -2.55
C TYR A 288 22.37 -6.61 -1.72
N ILE A 289 22.65 -7.64 -0.92
CA ILE A 289 23.88 -7.70 -0.12
C ILE A 289 25.11 -7.78 -1.02
N ASP A 290 25.08 -8.59 -2.09
CA ASP A 290 26.16 -8.67 -3.09
C ASP A 290 26.46 -7.28 -3.69
N ILE A 291 25.43 -6.54 -4.09
CA ILE A 291 25.57 -5.17 -4.63
C ILE A 291 26.23 -4.24 -3.61
N CYS A 292 25.79 -4.29 -2.35
CA CYS A 292 26.34 -3.44 -1.30
C CYS A 292 27.83 -3.74 -1.04
N ARG A 293 28.20 -5.02 -0.97
CA ARG A 293 29.60 -5.46 -0.83
C ARG A 293 30.47 -5.03 -2.01
N ASP A 294 30.02 -5.25 -3.23
CA ASP A 294 30.74 -4.87 -4.46
C ASP A 294 30.96 -3.35 -4.56
N LYS A 295 30.11 -2.56 -3.90
CA LYS A 295 30.14 -1.09 -3.91
C LYS A 295 30.76 -0.48 -2.66
N ASP A 296 31.22 -1.30 -1.72
CA ASP A 296 31.76 -0.88 -0.43
C ASP A 296 30.81 0.08 0.32
N ILE A 297 29.51 -0.26 0.30
CA ILE A 297 28.47 0.45 1.05
C ILE A 297 27.80 -0.50 2.05
N SER A 298 27.36 0.04 3.18
CA SER A 298 26.60 -0.75 4.16
C SER A 298 25.26 -1.20 3.56
N SER A 299 24.94 -2.49 3.72
CA SER A 299 23.61 -3.03 3.40
C SER A 299 22.57 -2.69 4.47
N GLY A 300 22.99 -2.20 5.64
CA GLY A 300 22.16 -2.05 6.84
C GLY A 300 21.99 -3.33 7.64
N PHE A 301 22.27 -4.51 7.07
CA PHE A 301 22.29 -5.75 7.83
C PHE A 301 23.56 -5.84 8.69
N SER A 302 23.44 -6.44 9.88
CA SER A 302 24.61 -6.79 10.68
C SER A 302 25.38 -7.93 9.99
N THR A 303 26.69 -8.03 10.23
CA THR A 303 27.54 -9.09 9.65
C THR A 303 26.96 -10.48 9.92
N GLU A 304 26.50 -10.73 11.14
CA GLU A 304 25.91 -12.00 11.53
C GLU A 304 24.62 -12.32 10.74
N VAL A 305 23.77 -11.31 10.52
CA VAL A 305 22.55 -11.47 9.74
C VAL A 305 22.88 -11.70 8.27
N GLU A 306 23.83 -10.94 7.69
CA GLU A 306 24.25 -11.15 6.31
C GLU A 306 24.77 -12.58 6.08
N GLU A 307 25.69 -13.05 6.92
CA GLU A 307 26.26 -14.40 6.80
C GLU A 307 25.17 -15.47 6.86
N TRP A 308 24.23 -15.33 7.80
CA TRP A 308 23.10 -16.24 7.93
C TRP A 308 22.18 -16.21 6.70
N LEU A 309 21.83 -15.03 6.20
CA LEU A 309 21.01 -14.87 5.00
C LEU A 309 21.67 -15.48 3.76
N TYR A 310 23.00 -15.44 3.66
CA TYR A 310 23.72 -16.13 2.58
C TYR A 310 23.64 -17.66 2.68
N VAL A 311 23.73 -18.22 3.89
CA VAL A 311 23.67 -19.67 4.09
C VAL A 311 22.29 -20.20 3.72
N ILE A 312 21.22 -19.55 4.16
CA ILE A 312 19.85 -20.00 3.87
C ILE A 312 19.41 -19.74 2.42
N SER A 313 20.20 -18.98 1.66
CA SER A 313 19.99 -18.67 0.24
C SER A 313 20.73 -19.61 -0.72
N LYS A 314 21.42 -20.64 -0.20
CA LYS A 314 21.98 -21.75 -0.98
C LYS A 314 20.97 -22.89 -1.11
#